data_AF-A0A8L2QSL3-F1
#
_entry.id   AF-A0A8L2QSL3-F1
#
_cell.length_a   1.000
_cell.length_b   1.000
_cell.length_c   1.000
_cell.angle_alpha   90.00
_cell.angle_beta   90.00
_cell.angle_gamma   90.00
#
_symmetry.space_group_name_H-M   'P 1'
#
loop_
_entity.id
_entity.type
_entity.pdbx_description
1 polymer ?
#
loop_
_entity_poly.entity_id
_entity_poly.type
_entity_poly.pdbx_seq_one_letter_code
_entity_poly.pdbx_strand_id
1 'polypeptide(L)'
;MTAAPLTPDPTHPRRRRKSYTFFSLGIYAEALLFLLSSLSDACEPPPPFEAMELKDKPKPHYAIGEIIEYTCKKGYLYLSPYPMTAICQPNHTWVPISDHGCIKVQCTMLQDPSFGKVHYIDGRFSWGARVKYTCMNGYYMVGMSVLQCELNGNGDAFWNGHPPSCKKVYCLPPPKIKNGTHTFTDIKVFKYHEAVIYSCDPNPGPDKFSLVGPSMLFCAGHNTWSSDPPECKVVKCPFPVLQNGRQISRTEKKFSYQALVLFQCLEGFYMEGSSMVVCGAKSSWEPSIPQCLKGPKPHSTKPPVYSESGYPSPREGIFGQEFDAWIIALIVVTSVVGVIVICLIILRCSEYRKKW
;
A
#
# COMPACT_ATOMS: atom_id res chain seq x y z
N MET A 1 -27.15 37.02 -55.05
CA MET A 1 -27.25 37.16 -56.52
C MET A 1 -26.95 35.76 -57.08
N THR A 2 -27.97 34.92 -57.23
CA THR A 2 -28.74 34.69 -58.48
C THR A 2 -27.91 34.05 -59.61
N ALA A 3 -28.28 32.79 -59.92
CA ALA A 3 -28.27 32.03 -61.20
C ALA A 3 -27.05 32.20 -62.14
N ALA A 4 -26.29 31.16 -62.51
CA ALA A 4 -26.65 30.02 -63.41
C ALA A 4 -27.12 30.47 -64.82
N PRO A 5 -27.05 29.66 -65.88
CA PRO A 5 -26.20 28.51 -66.25
C PRO A 5 -25.68 28.67 -67.71
N LEU A 6 -25.08 27.64 -68.33
CA LEU A 6 -25.42 27.17 -69.70
C LEU A 6 -24.60 25.90 -70.05
N THR A 7 -25.33 24.79 -70.18
CA THR A 7 -25.03 23.57 -70.98
C THR A 7 -25.45 23.84 -72.46
N PRO A 8 -25.50 22.89 -73.44
CA PRO A 8 -25.06 21.48 -73.56
C PRO A 8 -24.36 21.06 -74.91
N ASP A 9 -23.63 19.93 -74.89
CA ASP A 9 -23.61 18.76 -75.85
C ASP A 9 -23.30 18.97 -77.38
N PRO A 10 -23.12 17.94 -78.26
CA PRO A 10 -22.74 16.52 -78.14
C PRO A 10 -21.57 16.09 -79.07
N THR A 11 -21.00 14.90 -78.83
CA THR A 11 -20.99 13.80 -79.84
C THR A 11 -20.33 12.53 -79.28
N HIS A 12 -21.13 11.47 -79.24
CA HIS A 12 -20.76 10.08 -78.98
C HIS A 12 -19.93 9.51 -80.16
N PRO A 13 -19.12 8.43 -79.99
CA PRO A 13 -19.71 7.11 -79.77
C PRO A 13 -18.97 6.19 -78.79
N ARG A 14 -19.75 5.30 -78.18
CA ARG A 14 -19.29 4.13 -77.44
C ARG A 14 -18.42 3.23 -78.32
N ARG A 15 -17.25 2.82 -77.81
CA ARG A 15 -16.54 1.63 -78.28
C ARG A 15 -16.15 0.77 -77.09
N ARG A 16 -16.85 -0.36 -76.91
CA ARG A 16 -16.39 -1.46 -76.05
C ARG A 16 -15.03 -1.92 -76.55
N ARG A 17 -14.00 -1.94 -75.70
CA ARG A 17 -12.90 -2.90 -75.88
C ARG A 17 -12.36 -3.38 -74.53
N LYS A 18 -12.21 -4.70 -74.51
CA LYS A 18 -11.89 -5.62 -73.42
C LYS A 18 -10.72 -5.21 -72.53
N SER A 19 -10.93 -5.53 -71.26
CA SER A 19 -9.99 -5.84 -70.17
C SER A 19 -8.68 -6.52 -70.59
N TYR A 20 -7.75 -6.47 -69.65
CA TYR A 20 -6.50 -7.22 -69.45
C TYR A 20 -5.21 -6.49 -69.84
N THR A 21 -4.19 -6.69 -68.98
CA THR A 21 -2.77 -6.27 -69.06
C THR A 21 -2.32 -4.99 -68.37
N PHE A 22 -2.83 -4.63 -67.19
CA PHE A 22 -2.08 -3.72 -66.28
C PHE A 22 -2.02 -4.14 -64.81
N PHE A 23 -2.79 -5.15 -64.40
CA PHE A 23 -2.74 -5.70 -63.03
C PHE A 23 -1.68 -6.80 -62.86
N SER A 24 -1.10 -7.31 -63.95
CA SER A 24 -0.13 -8.41 -63.93
C SER A 24 1.31 -7.93 -63.69
N LEU A 25 1.76 -6.77 -64.19
CA LEU A 25 3.17 -6.39 -63.98
C LEU A 25 3.53 -6.13 -62.51
N GLY A 26 2.61 -5.58 -61.70
CA GLY A 26 2.84 -5.38 -60.27
C GLY A 26 2.86 -6.67 -59.46
N ILE A 27 1.96 -7.62 -59.76
CA ILE A 27 1.91 -8.92 -59.09
C ILE A 27 3.12 -9.77 -59.48
N TYR A 28 3.56 -9.71 -60.74
CA TYR A 28 4.75 -10.43 -61.18
C TYR A 28 6.04 -9.80 -60.64
N ALA A 29 6.13 -8.49 -60.42
CA ALA A 29 7.30 -7.85 -59.80
C ALA A 29 7.41 -8.17 -58.30
N GLU A 30 6.30 -8.12 -57.57
CA GLU A 30 6.22 -8.56 -56.17
C GLU A 30 6.48 -10.07 -56.05
N ALA A 31 5.91 -10.90 -56.93
CA ALA A 31 6.19 -12.33 -56.96
C ALA A 31 7.65 -12.63 -57.37
N LEU A 32 8.27 -11.83 -58.24
CA LEU A 32 9.69 -11.97 -58.59
C LEU A 32 10.58 -11.56 -57.40
N LEU A 33 10.21 -10.52 -56.64
CA LEU A 33 10.92 -10.12 -55.41
C LEU A 33 10.78 -11.18 -54.32
N PHE A 34 9.57 -11.75 -54.13
CA PHE A 34 9.34 -12.87 -53.22
C PHE A 34 10.06 -14.16 -53.67
N LEU A 35 10.13 -14.43 -54.97
CA LEU A 35 10.89 -15.56 -55.52
C LEU A 35 12.40 -15.33 -55.41
N LEU A 36 12.89 -14.10 -55.66
CA LEU A 36 14.30 -13.72 -55.48
C LEU A 36 14.72 -13.76 -54.01
N SER A 37 13.84 -13.43 -53.07
CA SER A 37 14.09 -13.64 -51.63
C SER A 37 14.13 -15.12 -51.26
N SER A 38 13.37 -15.99 -51.94
CA SER A 38 13.40 -17.45 -51.74
C SER A 38 14.58 -18.17 -52.43
N LEU A 39 15.35 -17.44 -53.24
CA LEU A 39 16.52 -17.91 -54.00
C LEU A 39 17.84 -17.31 -53.47
N SER A 40 17.81 -16.63 -52.33
CA SER A 40 19.01 -16.12 -51.68
C SER A 40 19.73 -17.29 -51.00
N ASP A 41 20.83 -17.77 -51.58
CA ASP A 41 21.73 -18.79 -51.01
C ASP A 41 22.50 -18.30 -49.76
N ALA A 42 21.95 -17.34 -49.00
CA ALA A 42 22.63 -16.58 -47.96
C ALA A 42 21.76 -16.37 -46.73
N CYS A 43 22.37 -16.34 -45.54
CA CYS A 43 21.68 -16.02 -44.29
C CYS A 43 21.28 -14.54 -44.26
N GLU A 44 20.08 -14.27 -43.76
CA GLU A 44 19.58 -12.93 -43.43
C GLU A 44 20.34 -12.30 -42.24
N PRO A 45 20.21 -10.98 -42.01
CA PRO A 45 20.81 -10.33 -40.87
C PRO A 45 20.45 -11.03 -39.55
N PRO A 46 21.42 -11.17 -38.63
CA PRO A 46 21.19 -11.82 -37.35
C PRO A 46 20.09 -11.13 -36.52
N PRO A 47 19.41 -11.87 -35.62
CA PRO A 47 18.38 -11.30 -34.77
C PRO A 47 18.97 -10.27 -33.78
N PRO A 48 18.22 -9.21 -33.43
CA PRO A 48 18.65 -8.26 -32.42
C PRO A 48 18.56 -8.88 -31.01
N PHE A 49 19.62 -8.72 -30.22
CA PHE A 49 19.68 -9.18 -28.82
C PHE A 49 19.52 -8.00 -27.84
N GLU A 50 19.08 -8.28 -26.61
CA GLU A 50 18.96 -7.25 -25.57
C GLU A 50 20.35 -6.89 -25.02
N ALA A 51 21.16 -7.90 -24.70
CA ALA A 51 22.43 -7.75 -23.97
C ALA A 51 23.71 -7.74 -24.84
N MET A 52 23.63 -8.17 -26.10
CA MET A 52 24.77 -8.18 -27.02
C MET A 52 24.47 -7.50 -28.36
N GLU A 53 25.50 -7.09 -29.07
CA GLU A 53 25.42 -6.45 -30.37
C GLU A 53 26.51 -6.98 -31.31
N LEU A 54 26.27 -6.85 -32.61
CA LEU A 54 27.22 -7.29 -33.63
C LEU A 54 28.47 -6.39 -33.57
N LYS A 55 29.65 -7.01 -33.58
CA LYS A 55 30.94 -6.28 -33.52
C LYS A 55 31.17 -5.44 -34.78
N ASP A 56 30.80 -6.00 -35.92
CA ASP A 56 30.88 -5.36 -37.24
C ASP A 56 29.53 -4.83 -37.69
N LYS A 57 29.51 -3.99 -38.73
CA LYS A 57 28.26 -3.50 -39.31
C LYS A 57 27.50 -4.65 -40.00
N PRO A 58 26.18 -4.75 -39.83
CA PRO A 58 25.39 -5.82 -40.44
C PRO A 58 25.43 -5.73 -41.96
N LYS A 59 25.65 -6.87 -42.62
CA LYS A 59 25.55 -7.02 -44.07
C LYS A 59 24.11 -7.36 -44.45
N PRO A 60 23.66 -7.04 -45.68
CA PRO A 60 22.34 -7.46 -46.14
C PRO A 60 22.22 -8.99 -46.24
N HIS A 61 23.32 -9.69 -46.57
CA HIS A 61 23.37 -11.13 -46.75
C HIS A 61 24.72 -11.70 -46.30
N TYR A 62 24.72 -12.92 -45.76
CA TYR A 62 25.91 -13.65 -45.28
C TYR A 62 26.05 -15.01 -45.98
N ALA A 63 27.27 -15.38 -46.39
CA ALA A 63 27.53 -16.63 -47.09
C ALA A 63 27.46 -17.85 -46.15
N ILE A 64 27.15 -19.03 -46.69
CA ILE A 64 27.20 -20.29 -45.93
C ILE A 64 28.61 -20.50 -45.37
N GLY A 65 28.70 -20.83 -44.07
CA GLY A 65 29.96 -20.99 -43.34
C GLY A 65 30.59 -19.69 -42.83
N GLU A 66 30.03 -18.52 -43.16
CA GLU A 66 30.48 -17.23 -42.63
C GLU A 66 30.23 -17.16 -41.12
N ILE A 67 31.23 -16.65 -40.39
CA ILE A 67 31.20 -16.52 -38.93
C ILE A 67 31.08 -15.04 -38.59
N ILE A 68 30.12 -14.72 -37.73
CA ILE A 68 29.94 -13.37 -37.18
C ILE A 68 30.25 -13.36 -35.69
N GLU A 69 30.83 -12.26 -35.22
CA GLU A 69 31.19 -12.06 -33.82
C GLU A 69 30.28 -11.04 -33.14
N TYR A 70 29.89 -11.34 -31.91
CA TYR A 70 29.14 -10.45 -31.03
C TYR A 70 30.04 -9.91 -29.93
N THR A 71 29.69 -8.72 -29.46
CA THR A 71 30.24 -8.12 -28.25
C THR A 71 29.10 -7.75 -27.31
N CYS A 72 29.30 -7.90 -26.01
CA CYS A 72 28.31 -7.44 -25.04
C CYS A 72 28.14 -5.92 -25.15
N LYS A 73 26.89 -5.45 -25.06
CA LYS A 73 26.60 -4.01 -25.05
C LYS A 73 27.21 -3.33 -23.83
N LYS A 74 27.32 -2.01 -23.88
CA LYS A 74 27.76 -1.21 -22.72
C LYS A 74 26.91 -1.52 -21.48
N GLY A 75 27.57 -1.77 -20.34
CA GLY A 75 26.90 -2.18 -19.11
C GLY A 75 26.64 -3.68 -18.99
N TYR A 76 27.20 -4.49 -19.89
CA TYR A 76 27.19 -5.94 -19.83
C TYR A 76 28.61 -6.51 -19.86
N LEU A 77 28.82 -7.63 -19.16
CA LEU A 77 30.08 -8.37 -19.10
C LEU A 77 29.90 -9.74 -19.75
N TYR A 78 30.91 -10.16 -20.51
CA TYR A 78 30.97 -11.49 -21.09
C TYR A 78 31.28 -12.55 -20.04
N LEU A 79 30.45 -13.58 -19.98
CA LEU A 79 30.58 -14.74 -19.12
C LEU A 79 31.03 -15.95 -19.96
N SER A 80 32.25 -16.41 -19.74
CA SER A 80 32.75 -17.67 -20.33
C SER A 80 32.04 -18.87 -19.69
N PRO A 81 31.65 -19.93 -20.43
CA PRO A 81 32.07 -20.29 -21.78
C PRO A 81 30.99 -20.07 -22.87
N TYR A 82 30.07 -19.12 -22.68
CA TYR A 82 28.97 -18.92 -23.64
C TYR A 82 29.50 -18.49 -25.02
N PRO A 83 28.96 -19.02 -26.13
CA PRO A 83 29.43 -18.67 -27.46
C PRO A 83 29.06 -17.23 -27.82
N MET A 84 30.05 -16.44 -28.25
CA MET A 84 29.87 -15.08 -28.77
C MET A 84 29.99 -15.03 -30.31
N THR A 85 29.91 -16.17 -30.97
CA THR A 85 29.99 -16.28 -32.42
C THR A 85 28.82 -17.10 -32.96
N ALA A 86 28.31 -16.70 -34.13
CA ALA A 86 27.29 -17.44 -34.85
C ALA A 86 27.81 -17.81 -36.24
N ILE A 87 27.42 -18.98 -36.73
CA ILE A 87 27.85 -19.53 -38.02
C ILE A 87 26.62 -19.71 -38.91
N CYS A 88 26.68 -19.24 -40.15
CA CYS A 88 25.62 -19.45 -41.14
C CYS A 88 25.64 -20.91 -41.61
N GLN A 89 24.59 -21.67 -41.34
CA GLN A 89 24.49 -23.09 -41.67
C GLN A 89 24.02 -23.30 -43.14
N PRO A 90 24.22 -24.50 -43.72
CA PRO A 90 23.81 -24.80 -45.09
C PRO A 90 22.30 -24.72 -45.37
N ASN A 91 21.48 -24.71 -44.32
CA ASN A 91 20.04 -24.48 -44.40
C ASN A 91 19.66 -22.99 -44.32
N HIS A 92 20.63 -22.08 -44.48
CA HIS A 92 20.47 -20.62 -44.43
C HIS A 92 19.96 -20.08 -43.08
N THR A 93 20.16 -20.83 -41.99
CA THR A 93 19.88 -20.37 -40.63
C THR A 93 21.15 -20.20 -39.83
N TRP A 94 21.14 -19.29 -38.85
CA TRP A 94 22.23 -19.17 -37.87
C TRP A 94 22.19 -20.34 -36.89
N VAL A 95 23.38 -20.84 -36.49
CA VAL A 95 23.49 -21.72 -35.32
C VAL A 95 22.79 -21.06 -34.12
N PRO A 96 21.98 -21.79 -33.34
CA PRO A 96 21.29 -21.23 -32.18
C PRO A 96 22.26 -20.51 -31.24
N ILE A 97 22.04 -19.22 -31.05
CA ILE A 97 22.84 -18.34 -30.19
C ILE A 97 21.91 -17.54 -29.26
N SER A 98 22.38 -17.27 -28.05
CA SER A 98 21.62 -16.55 -27.01
C SER A 98 22.51 -15.51 -26.33
N ASP A 99 21.93 -14.45 -25.81
CA ASP A 99 22.63 -13.38 -25.11
C ASP A 99 22.81 -13.63 -23.59
N HIS A 100 22.53 -14.86 -23.13
CA HIS A 100 22.75 -15.29 -21.74
C HIS A 100 24.22 -15.20 -21.30
N GLY A 101 25.16 -15.21 -22.25
CA GLY A 101 26.57 -14.95 -22.02
C GLY A 101 26.91 -13.50 -21.66
N CYS A 102 25.99 -12.56 -21.83
CA CYS A 102 26.19 -11.15 -21.48
C CYS A 102 25.34 -10.80 -20.26
N ILE A 103 25.99 -10.67 -19.09
CA ILE A 103 25.32 -10.35 -17.82
C ILE A 103 25.48 -8.87 -17.49
N LYS A 104 24.45 -8.24 -16.91
CA LYS A 104 24.53 -6.84 -16.48
C LYS A 104 25.68 -6.66 -15.49
N VAL A 105 26.44 -5.57 -15.63
CA VAL A 105 27.41 -5.16 -14.61
C VAL A 105 26.72 -4.98 -13.27
N GLN A 106 27.47 -5.23 -12.20
CA GLN A 106 26.95 -5.27 -10.85
C GLN A 106 27.62 -4.20 -10.00
N CYS A 107 26.83 -3.51 -9.18
CA CYS A 107 27.35 -2.63 -8.15
C CYS A 107 27.97 -3.44 -7.01
N THR A 108 28.77 -2.79 -6.17
CA THR A 108 29.30 -3.43 -4.97
C THR A 108 28.18 -3.88 -4.04
N MET A 109 28.32 -5.06 -3.44
CA MET A 109 27.36 -5.54 -2.44
C MET A 109 27.45 -4.66 -1.19
N LEU A 110 26.33 -3.99 -0.88
CA LEU A 110 26.22 -3.11 0.27
C LEU A 110 26.01 -3.91 1.55
N GLN A 111 26.65 -3.43 2.63
CA GLN A 111 26.54 -4.00 3.97
C GLN A 111 25.48 -3.26 4.79
N ASP A 112 24.99 -3.94 5.82
CA ASP A 112 24.10 -3.32 6.80
C ASP A 112 24.83 -2.21 7.57
N PRO A 113 24.25 -1.01 7.68
CA PRO A 113 24.81 0.04 8.51
C PRO A 113 24.56 -0.27 9.99
N SER A 114 25.38 0.27 10.88
CA SER A 114 25.17 0.14 12.33
C SER A 114 23.75 0.57 12.72
N PHE A 115 23.01 -0.32 13.39
CA PHE A 115 21.61 -0.10 13.80
C PHE A 115 20.63 0.16 12.63
N GLY A 116 20.93 -0.37 11.45
CA GLY A 116 20.01 -0.38 10.32
C GLY A 116 20.14 -1.66 9.49
N LYS A 117 19.38 -1.72 8.41
CA LYS A 117 19.36 -2.81 7.44
C LYS A 117 19.25 -2.28 6.02
N VAL A 118 19.92 -2.94 5.08
CA VAL A 118 19.72 -2.75 3.64
C VAL A 118 18.71 -3.76 3.10
N HIS A 119 17.80 -3.30 2.24
CA HIS A 119 16.80 -4.12 1.57
C HIS A 119 16.95 -3.97 0.06
N TYR A 120 17.27 -5.07 -0.62
CA TYR A 120 17.34 -5.11 -2.07
C TYR A 120 15.94 -5.27 -2.64
N ILE A 121 15.38 -4.22 -3.23
CA ILE A 121 13.99 -4.19 -3.71
C ILE A 121 13.76 -5.26 -4.78
N ASP A 122 14.74 -5.42 -5.68
CA ASP A 122 14.68 -6.34 -6.80
C ASP A 122 15.43 -7.68 -6.53
N GLY A 123 15.89 -7.91 -5.28
CA GLY A 123 16.71 -9.08 -4.91
C GLY A 123 18.08 -9.15 -5.60
N ARG A 124 18.47 -8.10 -6.32
CA ARG A 124 19.70 -8.00 -7.13
C ARG A 124 20.37 -6.65 -6.93
N PHE A 125 21.63 -6.57 -7.38
CA PHE A 125 22.46 -5.37 -7.33
C PHE A 125 23.10 -5.05 -8.69
N SER A 126 22.51 -5.56 -9.77
CA SER A 126 22.86 -5.21 -11.15
C SER A 126 22.50 -3.77 -11.46
N TRP A 127 23.10 -3.19 -12.50
CA TRP A 127 22.68 -1.90 -13.04
C TRP A 127 21.15 -1.79 -13.19
N GLY A 128 20.61 -0.66 -12.73
CA GLY A 128 19.18 -0.36 -12.65
C GLY A 128 18.50 -0.82 -11.35
N ALA A 129 19.17 -1.64 -10.52
CA ALA A 129 18.63 -2.08 -9.24
C ALA A 129 18.56 -0.94 -8.22
N ARG A 130 17.61 -1.05 -7.29
CA ARG A 130 17.44 -0.12 -6.17
C ARG A 130 17.51 -0.85 -4.84
N VAL A 131 18.08 -0.17 -3.86
CA VAL A 131 18.13 -0.61 -2.46
C VAL A 131 17.49 0.42 -1.56
N LYS A 132 16.84 -0.05 -0.51
CA LYS A 132 16.25 0.79 0.53
C LYS A 132 16.91 0.50 1.87
N TYR A 133 17.32 1.54 2.58
CA TYR A 133 17.79 1.41 3.94
C TYR A 133 16.65 1.64 4.93
N THR A 134 16.72 0.96 6.07
CA THR A 134 15.81 1.18 7.20
C THR A 134 16.62 1.18 8.50
N CYS A 135 16.35 2.14 9.39
CA CYS A 135 16.94 2.12 10.73
C CYS A 135 16.09 1.29 11.70
N MET A 136 16.75 0.71 12.71
CA MET A 136 16.08 0.01 13.81
C MET A 136 15.29 1.00 14.69
N ASN A 137 14.35 0.48 15.49
CA ASN A 137 13.57 1.30 16.42
C ASN A 137 14.48 2.09 17.37
N GLY A 138 14.16 3.37 17.58
CA GLY A 138 14.98 4.29 18.37
C GLY A 138 16.17 4.89 17.63
N TYR A 139 16.27 4.67 16.31
CA TYR A 139 17.25 5.32 15.44
C TYR A 139 16.56 6.03 14.27
N TYR A 140 17.10 7.19 13.88
CA TYR A 140 16.66 7.95 12.71
C TYR A 140 17.75 8.00 11.65
N MET A 141 17.34 8.15 10.39
CA MET A 141 18.25 8.10 9.25
C MET A 141 18.85 9.46 8.93
N VAL A 142 20.16 9.48 8.67
CA VAL A 142 20.88 10.63 8.12
C VAL A 142 21.54 10.21 6.82
N GLY A 143 21.12 10.84 5.71
CA GLY A 143 21.59 10.53 4.35
C GLY A 143 20.46 10.04 3.44
N MET A 144 20.82 9.43 2.31
CA MET A 144 19.86 8.91 1.33
C MET A 144 19.25 7.59 1.80
N SER A 145 17.92 7.49 1.79
CA SER A 145 17.20 6.27 2.19
C SER A 145 17.10 5.23 1.08
N VAL A 146 17.32 5.65 -0.17
CA VAL A 146 17.28 4.81 -1.36
C VAL A 146 18.50 5.12 -2.21
N LEU A 147 19.24 4.07 -2.60
CA LEU A 147 20.33 4.17 -3.58
C LEU A 147 19.95 3.40 -4.84
N GLN A 148 20.47 3.86 -5.97
CA GLN A 148 20.29 3.24 -7.28
C GLN A 148 21.63 2.90 -7.89
N CYS A 149 21.69 1.73 -8.53
CA CYS A 149 22.86 1.25 -9.24
C CYS A 149 22.86 1.86 -10.66
N GLU A 150 23.79 2.76 -10.91
CA GLU A 150 23.93 3.54 -12.14
C GLU A 150 25.18 3.12 -12.92
N LEU A 151 25.22 3.44 -14.21
CA LEU A 151 26.39 3.22 -15.06
C LEU A 151 27.24 4.48 -15.13
N ASN A 152 28.55 4.33 -14.99
CA ASN A 152 29.49 5.41 -15.26
C ASN A 152 29.74 5.57 -16.78
N GLY A 153 30.49 6.60 -17.16
CA GLY A 153 30.88 6.84 -18.54
C GLY A 153 31.66 5.68 -19.19
N ASN A 154 32.35 4.86 -18.40
CA ASN A 154 33.16 3.74 -18.85
C ASN A 154 32.37 2.41 -18.97
N GLY A 155 31.12 2.38 -18.49
CA GLY A 155 30.27 1.18 -18.48
C GLY A 155 30.35 0.34 -17.20
N ASP A 156 31.02 0.81 -16.15
CA ASP A 156 31.02 0.18 -14.83
C ASP A 156 29.80 0.61 -14.01
N ALA A 157 29.34 -0.29 -13.15
CA ALA A 157 28.23 -0.04 -12.24
C ALA A 157 28.69 0.55 -10.90
N PHE A 158 28.05 1.62 -10.43
CA PHE A 158 28.29 2.23 -9.13
C PHE A 158 27.00 2.70 -8.46
N TRP A 159 27.00 2.76 -7.13
CA TRP A 159 25.88 3.33 -6.39
C TRP A 159 25.92 4.86 -6.45
N ASN A 160 24.77 5.48 -6.71
CA ASN A 160 24.65 6.93 -6.84
C ASN A 160 24.80 7.73 -5.53
N GLY A 161 25.17 7.07 -4.43
CA GLY A 161 25.40 7.69 -3.15
C GLY A 161 26.06 6.75 -2.16
N HIS A 162 26.30 7.24 -0.96
CA HIS A 162 26.88 6.47 0.13
C HIS A 162 25.79 5.89 1.06
N PRO A 163 26.06 4.75 1.72
CA PRO A 163 25.16 4.21 2.74
C PRO A 163 24.82 5.27 3.80
N PRO A 164 23.54 5.40 4.21
CA PRO A 164 23.14 6.34 5.25
C PRO A 164 23.62 5.87 6.63
N SER A 165 23.63 6.79 7.59
CA SER A 165 23.93 6.51 8.98
C SER A 165 22.66 6.52 9.84
N CYS A 166 22.48 5.51 10.69
CA CYS A 166 21.41 5.48 11.68
C CYS A 166 21.90 6.07 13.01
N LYS A 167 21.31 7.19 13.43
CA LYS A 167 21.66 7.90 14.68
C LYS A 167 20.58 7.70 15.73
N LYS A 168 20.97 7.65 17.00
CA LYS A 168 20.04 7.48 18.12
C LYS A 168 19.03 8.62 18.17
N VAL A 169 17.77 8.28 18.38
CA VAL A 169 16.69 9.25 18.62
C VAL A 169 16.83 9.84 20.01
N TYR A 170 16.88 11.16 20.04
CA TYR A 170 16.76 11.96 21.25
C TYR A 170 15.77 13.10 21.01
N CYS A 171 15.04 13.47 22.06
CA CYS A 171 14.17 14.62 22.10
C CYS A 171 14.71 15.68 23.04
N LEU A 172 14.53 16.94 22.65
CA LEU A 172 14.63 18.07 23.57
C LEU A 172 13.45 18.06 24.56
N PRO A 173 13.57 18.76 25.70
CA PRO A 173 12.50 18.83 26.68
C PRO A 173 11.21 19.33 26.05
N PRO A 174 10.06 18.78 26.45
CA PRO A 174 8.79 19.13 25.84
C PRO A 174 8.40 20.56 26.21
N PRO A 175 7.52 21.23 25.43
CA PRO A 175 7.18 22.62 25.68
C PRO A 175 6.51 22.84 27.05
N LYS A 176 6.84 23.96 27.69
CA LYS A 176 6.13 24.39 28.90
C LYS A 176 4.74 24.91 28.53
N ILE A 177 3.73 24.53 29.30
CA ILE A 177 2.33 24.96 29.10
C ILE A 177 1.94 26.00 30.16
N LYS A 178 0.91 26.80 29.88
CA LYS A 178 0.35 27.75 30.86
C LYS A 178 -0.50 26.99 31.88
N ASN A 179 -0.41 27.37 33.16
CA ASN A 179 -1.19 26.80 34.27
C ASN A 179 -1.05 25.28 34.43
N GLY A 180 0.11 24.74 34.05
CA GLY A 180 0.41 23.33 34.19
C GLY A 180 1.90 23.06 34.11
N THR A 181 2.27 21.89 34.59
CA THR A 181 3.65 21.39 34.67
C THR A 181 3.71 19.98 34.09
N HIS A 182 4.92 19.43 33.96
CA HIS A 182 5.13 18.05 33.55
C HIS A 182 6.18 17.37 34.43
N THR A 183 6.22 16.05 34.45
CA THR A 183 7.26 15.29 35.14
C THR A 183 8.64 15.49 34.48
N PHE A 184 9.73 15.36 35.25
CA PHE A 184 11.11 15.43 34.77
C PHE A 184 11.53 16.78 34.16
N THR A 185 11.14 17.90 34.79
CA THR A 185 11.44 19.27 34.32
C THR A 185 12.94 19.63 34.28
N ASP A 186 13.76 18.89 35.02
CA ASP A 186 15.21 19.06 35.14
C ASP A 186 15.99 18.30 34.05
N ILE A 187 15.35 17.34 33.37
CA ILE A 187 15.97 16.55 32.31
C ILE A 187 16.06 17.37 31.02
N LYS A 188 17.26 17.41 30.43
CA LYS A 188 17.55 18.18 29.20
C LYS A 188 17.48 17.35 27.92
N VAL A 189 17.54 16.02 28.01
CA VAL A 189 17.55 15.12 26.85
C VAL A 189 16.74 13.89 27.19
N PHE A 190 15.73 13.59 26.37
CA PHE A 190 14.88 12.41 26.51
C PHE A 190 15.25 11.38 25.44
N LYS A 191 15.38 10.12 25.83
CA LYS A 191 15.61 8.99 24.91
C LYS A 191 14.31 8.56 24.26
N TYR A 192 14.42 7.80 23.18
CA TYR A 192 13.28 7.18 22.51
C TYR A 192 12.35 6.46 23.49
N HIS A 193 11.05 6.71 23.37
CA HIS A 193 9.98 6.20 24.24
C HIS A 193 10.01 6.64 25.71
N GLU A 194 10.96 7.48 26.14
CA GLU A 194 10.82 8.14 27.44
C GLU A 194 9.62 9.10 27.39
N ALA A 195 8.85 9.10 28.48
CA ALA A 195 7.57 9.79 28.55
C ALA A 195 7.55 10.82 29.69
N VAL A 196 6.81 11.90 29.44
CA VAL A 196 6.43 12.88 30.46
C VAL A 196 4.93 12.85 30.66
N ILE A 197 4.50 13.17 31.88
CA ILE A 197 3.09 13.31 32.21
C ILE A 197 2.84 14.77 32.59
N TYR A 198 1.91 15.41 31.90
CA TYR A 198 1.43 16.75 32.19
C TYR A 198 0.34 16.73 33.26
N SER A 199 0.34 17.76 34.09
CA SER A 199 -0.67 18.02 35.11
C SER A 199 -0.96 19.51 35.17
N CYS A 200 -2.21 19.87 35.47
CA CYS A 200 -2.58 21.27 35.67
C CYS A 200 -2.25 21.71 37.09
N ASP A 201 -1.80 22.95 37.21
CA ASP A 201 -1.54 23.58 38.49
C ASP A 201 -2.86 23.78 39.26
N PRO A 202 -2.81 23.92 40.60
CA PRO A 202 -3.99 24.30 41.37
C PRO A 202 -4.51 25.69 40.92
N ASN A 203 -5.80 25.79 40.61
CA ASN A 203 -6.43 27.09 40.35
C ASN A 203 -6.91 27.72 41.67
N PRO A 204 -6.50 28.96 42.02
CA PRO A 204 -7.06 29.69 43.17
C PRO A 204 -8.53 30.11 42.98
N GLY A 205 -9.04 30.07 41.74
CA GLY A 205 -10.44 30.35 41.44
C GLY A 205 -11.44 29.25 41.89
N PRO A 206 -12.75 29.50 41.75
CA PRO A 206 -13.80 28.56 42.20
C PRO A 206 -13.89 27.28 41.37
N ASP A 207 -13.33 27.27 40.16
CA ASP A 207 -13.40 26.17 39.20
C ASP A 207 -11.99 25.71 38.85
N LYS A 208 -11.74 24.39 38.88
CA LYS A 208 -10.40 23.82 38.64
C LYS A 208 -10.00 23.93 37.17
N PHE A 209 -8.70 23.98 36.90
CA PHE A 209 -8.19 23.76 35.55
C PHE A 209 -8.47 22.32 35.10
N SER A 210 -8.91 22.18 33.86
CA SER A 210 -9.07 20.91 33.17
C SER A 210 -7.93 20.74 32.17
N LEU A 211 -7.36 19.53 32.11
CA LEU A 211 -6.35 19.16 31.13
C LEU A 211 -7.05 18.73 29.84
N VAL A 212 -6.89 19.54 28.78
CA VAL A 212 -7.49 19.31 27.47
C VAL A 212 -6.40 18.83 26.51
N GLY A 213 -6.49 17.56 26.11
CA GLY A 213 -5.50 16.91 25.26
C GLY A 213 -4.90 15.66 25.93
N PRO A 214 -3.88 15.04 25.31
CA PRO A 214 -3.20 13.88 25.90
C PRO A 214 -2.36 14.30 27.11
N SER A 215 -2.56 13.64 28.25
CA SER A 215 -1.78 13.91 29.47
C SER A 215 -0.37 13.32 29.42
N MET A 216 -0.13 12.30 28.59
CA MET A 216 1.16 11.65 28.45
C MET A 216 1.71 11.86 27.03
N LEU A 217 2.93 12.38 26.96
CA LEU A 217 3.69 12.51 25.71
C LEU A 217 4.96 11.67 25.83
N PHE A 218 5.35 11.00 24.75
CA PHE A 218 6.60 10.23 24.69
C PHE A 218 7.46 10.66 23.50
N CYS A 219 8.78 10.49 23.62
CA CYS A 219 9.72 10.79 22.53
C CYS A 219 9.53 9.78 21.40
N ALA A 220 8.88 10.22 20.31
CA ALA A 220 8.48 9.36 19.19
C ALA A 220 9.50 9.38 18.04
N GLY A 221 10.29 10.43 17.91
CA GLY A 221 11.29 10.60 16.86
C GLY A 221 12.34 11.63 17.26
N HIS A 222 13.35 11.85 16.41
CA HIS A 222 14.38 12.83 16.75
C HIS A 222 13.76 14.23 16.88
N ASN A 223 13.87 14.84 18.06
CA ASN A 223 13.24 16.10 18.42
C ASN A 223 11.72 16.15 18.19
N THR A 224 11.06 14.99 18.22
CA THR A 224 9.62 14.87 17.91
C THR A 224 8.91 14.11 19.02
N TRP A 225 7.95 14.76 19.65
CA TRP A 225 7.06 14.15 20.65
C TRP A 225 5.85 13.49 19.97
N SER A 226 5.22 12.54 20.67
CA SER A 226 4.09 11.75 20.15
C SER A 226 2.85 12.56 19.77
N SER A 227 2.67 13.73 20.38
CA SER A 227 1.55 14.65 20.14
C SER A 227 1.96 16.06 20.55
N ASP A 228 1.17 17.05 20.15
CA ASP A 228 1.22 18.41 20.71
C ASP A 228 0.89 18.39 22.22
N PRO A 229 1.47 19.32 23.01
CA PRO A 229 1.23 19.40 24.44
C PRO A 229 -0.23 19.77 24.77
N PRO A 230 -0.77 19.29 25.90
CA PRO A 230 -2.14 19.60 26.31
C PRO A 230 -2.29 21.05 26.80
N GLU A 231 -3.53 21.52 26.89
CA GLU A 231 -3.87 22.82 27.47
C GLU A 231 -4.47 22.68 28.87
N CYS A 232 -4.03 23.52 29.81
CA CYS A 232 -4.66 23.67 31.12
C CYS A 232 -5.51 24.94 31.17
N LYS A 233 -6.84 24.76 31.09
CA LYS A 233 -7.80 25.87 31.11
C LYS A 233 -9.07 25.51 31.88
N VAL A 234 -9.81 26.52 32.31
CA VAL A 234 -11.10 26.29 32.95
C VAL A 234 -12.11 25.90 31.87
N VAL A 235 -12.61 24.67 31.97
CA VAL A 235 -13.72 24.18 31.14
C VAL A 235 -14.92 24.01 32.05
N LYS A 236 -16.02 24.68 31.72
CA LYS A 236 -17.24 24.66 32.52
C LYS A 236 -18.45 24.74 31.61
N CYS A 237 -19.11 23.60 31.41
CA CYS A 237 -20.32 23.55 30.62
C CYS A 237 -21.53 24.14 31.39
N PRO A 238 -22.49 24.76 30.68
CA PRO A 238 -23.71 25.26 31.29
C PRO A 238 -24.54 24.10 31.86
N PHE A 239 -25.39 24.40 32.84
CA PHE A 239 -26.30 23.40 33.39
C PHE A 239 -27.18 22.81 32.27
N PRO A 240 -27.21 21.48 32.10
CA PRO A 240 -27.80 20.86 30.92
C PRO A 240 -29.33 20.73 31.11
N VAL A 241 -30.08 21.64 30.48
CA VAL A 241 -31.55 21.69 30.60
C VAL A 241 -32.19 20.93 29.44
N LEU A 242 -33.01 19.92 29.75
CA LEU A 242 -33.81 19.17 28.79
C LEU A 242 -35.31 19.40 29.06
N GLN A 243 -36.01 19.96 28.07
CA GLN A 243 -37.46 20.11 28.14
C GLN A 243 -38.16 18.78 27.88
N ASN A 244 -39.24 18.50 28.61
CA ASN A 244 -39.99 17.23 28.52
C ASN A 244 -39.12 15.97 28.71
N GLY A 245 -38.06 16.09 29.51
CA GLY A 245 -37.16 15.00 29.84
C GLY A 245 -36.53 15.21 31.22
N ARG A 246 -35.70 14.25 31.61
CA ARG A 246 -34.96 14.26 32.88
C ARG A 246 -33.52 13.80 32.65
N GLN A 247 -32.62 14.34 33.46
CA GLN A 247 -31.27 13.82 33.62
C GLN A 247 -31.32 12.54 34.46
N ILE A 248 -30.60 11.51 34.01
CA ILE A 248 -30.48 10.21 34.72
C ILE A 248 -29.09 10.01 35.33
N SER A 249 -28.11 10.85 35.00
CA SER A 249 -26.81 10.84 35.69
C SER A 249 -26.88 11.50 37.07
N ARG A 250 -25.86 11.27 37.91
CA ARG A 250 -25.76 11.83 39.27
C ARG A 250 -25.88 13.36 39.23
N THR A 251 -26.59 13.95 40.20
CA THR A 251 -26.85 15.39 40.31
C THR A 251 -25.58 16.17 40.68
N GLU A 252 -24.68 16.32 39.73
CA GLU A 252 -23.55 17.23 39.83
C GLU A 252 -24.00 18.67 39.54
N LYS A 253 -23.50 19.62 40.34
CA LYS A 253 -23.79 21.05 40.16
C LYS A 253 -22.77 21.75 39.25
N LYS A 254 -21.65 21.10 38.95
CA LYS A 254 -20.54 21.64 38.16
C LYS A 254 -20.09 20.59 37.14
N PHE A 255 -20.07 20.95 35.86
CA PHE A 255 -19.69 20.07 34.76
C PHE A 255 -18.38 20.55 34.13
N SER A 256 -17.28 19.87 34.46
CA SER A 256 -15.95 20.13 33.89
C SER A 256 -15.74 19.34 32.60
N TYR A 257 -14.57 19.50 31.97
CA TYR A 257 -14.18 18.76 30.77
C TYR A 257 -14.42 17.26 30.92
N GLN A 258 -14.94 16.62 29.87
CA GLN A 258 -15.32 15.20 29.80
C GLN A 258 -16.40 14.75 30.79
N ALA A 259 -17.06 15.67 31.50
CA ALA A 259 -18.26 15.32 32.29
C ALA A 259 -19.35 14.76 31.36
N LEU A 260 -19.94 13.64 31.77
CA LEU A 260 -20.92 12.90 30.99
C LEU A 260 -22.31 13.05 31.60
N VAL A 261 -23.26 13.47 30.76
CA VAL A 261 -24.66 13.66 31.17
C VAL A 261 -25.55 12.80 30.29
N LEU A 262 -26.40 12.04 30.96
CA LEU A 262 -27.35 11.12 30.34
C LEU A 262 -28.76 11.64 30.54
N PHE A 263 -29.56 11.52 29.49
CA PHE A 263 -30.92 12.02 29.43
C PHE A 263 -31.93 10.93 29.11
N GLN A 264 -33.16 11.17 29.57
CA GLN A 264 -34.33 10.35 29.26
C GLN A 264 -35.53 11.26 29.05
N CYS A 265 -36.27 11.09 27.95
CA CYS A 265 -37.53 11.80 27.76
C CYS A 265 -38.62 11.29 28.71
N LEU A 266 -39.55 12.16 29.06
CA LEU A 266 -40.74 11.78 29.82
C LEU A 266 -41.67 10.91 28.98
N GLU A 267 -42.62 10.27 29.65
CA GLU A 267 -43.62 9.42 28.99
C GLU A 267 -44.43 10.21 27.96
N GLY A 268 -44.66 9.60 26.78
CA GLY A 268 -45.33 10.26 25.65
C GLY A 268 -44.44 11.15 24.77
N PHE A 269 -43.13 11.23 25.08
CA PHE A 269 -42.14 11.92 24.26
C PHE A 269 -41.05 10.95 23.77
N TYR A 270 -40.53 11.20 22.57
CA TYR A 270 -39.36 10.50 22.05
C TYR A 270 -38.18 11.46 21.88
N MET A 271 -36.97 10.90 21.92
CA MET A 271 -35.73 11.68 21.84
C MET A 271 -35.27 11.87 20.40
N GLU A 272 -34.94 13.11 20.05
CA GLU A 272 -34.23 13.50 18.84
C GLU A 272 -32.81 13.95 19.21
N GLY A 273 -31.80 13.29 18.64
CA GLY A 273 -30.40 13.48 18.98
C GLY A 273 -29.81 12.36 19.84
N SER A 274 -28.68 12.64 20.49
CA SER A 274 -28.00 11.68 21.37
C SER A 274 -28.54 11.75 22.79
N SER A 275 -28.81 10.60 23.41
CA SER A 275 -29.17 10.50 24.83
C SER A 275 -28.01 10.79 25.77
N MET A 276 -26.80 10.89 25.24
CA MET A 276 -25.56 11.12 25.95
C MET A 276 -24.85 12.34 25.37
N VAL A 277 -24.45 13.25 26.25
CA VAL A 277 -23.63 14.42 25.92
C VAL A 277 -22.41 14.46 26.82
N VAL A 278 -21.31 14.97 26.28
CA VAL A 278 -20.03 15.13 26.98
C VAL A 278 -19.65 16.61 26.97
N CYS A 279 -19.12 17.12 28.09
CA CYS A 279 -18.62 18.49 28.15
C CYS A 279 -17.31 18.61 27.35
N GLY A 280 -17.38 19.29 26.21
CA GLY A 280 -16.29 19.47 25.27
C GLY A 280 -15.27 20.52 25.71
N ALA A 281 -14.15 20.58 24.97
CA ALA A 281 -13.02 21.45 25.25
C ALA A 281 -13.35 22.96 25.20
N LYS A 282 -14.44 23.32 24.51
CA LYS A 282 -14.91 24.70 24.33
C LYS A 282 -15.99 25.12 25.34
N SER A 283 -16.16 24.38 26.43
CA SER A 283 -17.24 24.60 27.41
C SER A 283 -18.65 24.46 26.82
N SER A 284 -18.78 23.61 25.81
CA SER A 284 -20.04 23.29 25.12
C SER A 284 -20.35 21.80 25.22
N TRP A 285 -21.62 21.44 25.21
CA TRP A 285 -22.06 20.05 25.16
C TRP A 285 -21.88 19.47 23.76
N GLU A 286 -21.22 18.30 23.69
CA GLU A 286 -20.90 17.60 22.45
C GLU A 286 -21.38 16.13 22.54
N PRO A 287 -22.30 15.69 21.65
CA PRO A 287 -23.10 16.52 20.76
C PRO A 287 -24.01 17.49 21.55
N SER A 288 -24.69 18.41 20.85
CA SER A 288 -25.64 19.33 21.48
C SER A 288 -26.73 18.58 22.24
N ILE A 289 -27.24 19.20 23.31
CA ILE A 289 -28.32 18.64 24.14
C ILE A 289 -29.51 18.22 23.25
N PRO A 290 -30.06 17.00 23.43
CA PRO A 290 -31.15 16.48 22.60
C PRO A 290 -32.47 17.22 22.83
N GLN A 291 -33.45 16.95 21.98
CA GLN A 291 -34.82 17.44 22.15
C GLN A 291 -35.79 16.27 22.40
N CYS A 292 -36.78 16.49 23.26
CA CYS A 292 -37.87 15.54 23.47
C CYS A 292 -39.12 16.04 22.74
N LEU A 293 -39.50 15.32 21.69
CA LEU A 293 -40.63 15.65 20.83
C LEU A 293 -41.85 14.80 21.22
N LYS A 294 -43.04 15.43 21.21
CA LYS A 294 -44.29 14.76 21.58
C LYS A 294 -44.73 13.82 20.45
N GLY A 295 -45.07 12.58 20.78
CA GLY A 295 -45.65 11.63 19.82
C GLY A 295 -44.99 10.25 19.84
N PRO A 296 -45.50 9.31 19.03
CA PRO A 296 -44.87 8.01 18.85
C PRO A 296 -43.52 8.19 18.14
N LYS A 297 -42.50 7.44 18.59
CA LYS A 297 -41.18 7.46 17.97
C LYS A 297 -41.33 7.19 16.47
N PRO A 298 -40.85 8.06 15.56
CA PRO A 298 -40.91 7.80 14.14
C PRO A 298 -40.19 6.47 13.87
N HIS A 299 -40.88 5.57 13.18
CA HIS A 299 -40.26 4.34 12.71
C HIS A 299 -39.11 4.74 11.79
N SER A 300 -37.89 4.29 12.12
CA SER A 300 -36.70 4.60 11.33
C SER A 300 -36.90 4.09 9.91
N THR A 301 -37.25 4.99 8.98
CA THR A 301 -37.29 4.74 7.53
C THR A 301 -35.91 4.78 6.90
N LYS A 302 -34.81 4.69 7.69
CA LYS A 302 -33.55 4.22 7.11
C LYS A 302 -33.82 2.81 6.59
N PRO A 303 -33.83 2.60 5.27
CA PRO A 303 -33.99 1.27 4.77
C PRO A 303 -32.76 0.50 5.28
N PRO A 304 -32.94 -0.72 5.78
CA PRO A 304 -31.85 -1.48 6.35
C PRO A 304 -30.73 -1.64 5.32
N VAL A 305 -29.46 -1.67 5.76
CA VAL A 305 -28.25 -1.61 4.92
C VAL A 305 -28.26 -2.61 3.75
N TYR A 306 -29.01 -3.71 3.85
CA TYR A 306 -29.22 -4.67 2.75
C TYR A 306 -30.05 -4.14 1.55
N SER A 307 -30.66 -2.96 1.66
CA SER A 307 -31.41 -2.31 0.59
C SER A 307 -30.52 -1.42 -0.31
N GLU A 308 -29.24 -1.26 0.06
CA GLU A 308 -28.23 -0.61 -0.76
C GLU A 308 -27.76 -1.62 -1.83
N SER A 309 -27.82 -1.23 -3.10
CA SER A 309 -27.46 -2.08 -4.23
C SER A 309 -25.99 -2.52 -4.11
N GLY A 310 -25.76 -3.78 -3.71
CA GLY A 310 -24.43 -4.35 -3.47
C GLY A 310 -24.31 -5.22 -2.21
N TYR A 311 -25.31 -5.21 -1.31
CA TYR A 311 -25.35 -6.10 -0.14
C TYR A 311 -26.26 -7.33 -0.35
N PRO A 312 -25.81 -8.56 -0.05
CA PRO A 312 -26.66 -9.76 -0.13
C PRO A 312 -27.76 -9.77 0.95
N SER A 313 -28.93 -10.30 0.61
CA SER A 313 -30.11 -10.29 1.48
C SER A 313 -29.97 -11.25 2.68
N PRO A 314 -30.58 -10.96 3.85
CA PRO A 314 -30.53 -11.86 5.03
C PRO A 314 -31.27 -13.20 4.84
N ARG A 315 -31.98 -13.40 3.73
CA ARG A 315 -32.64 -14.68 3.40
C ARG A 315 -31.70 -15.69 2.74
N GLU A 316 -30.47 -15.30 2.46
CA GLU A 316 -29.38 -16.26 2.32
C GLU A 316 -28.90 -16.59 3.73
N GLY A 317 -29.64 -17.48 4.39
CA GLY A 317 -29.20 -18.07 5.64
C GLY A 317 -27.81 -18.67 5.45
N ILE A 318 -26.88 -18.30 6.31
CA ILE A 318 -25.50 -18.82 6.40
C ILE A 318 -25.47 -20.32 6.79
N PHE A 319 -26.61 -21.00 6.81
CA PHE A 319 -26.77 -22.42 7.15
C PHE A 319 -27.39 -23.22 6.01
N GLY A 320 -26.87 -23.01 4.80
CA GLY A 320 -27.12 -23.87 3.64
C GLY A 320 -25.96 -24.83 3.34
N GLN A 321 -25.03 -25.03 4.27
CA GLN A 321 -24.00 -26.06 4.12
C GLN A 321 -24.43 -27.29 4.88
N GLU A 322 -24.69 -28.36 4.12
CA GLU A 322 -24.65 -29.74 4.60
C GLU A 322 -23.45 -29.90 5.53
N PHE A 323 -23.70 -29.89 6.85
CA PHE A 323 -22.77 -30.46 7.79
C PHE A 323 -22.80 -31.95 7.54
N ASP A 324 -21.90 -32.37 6.67
CA ASP A 324 -21.49 -33.74 6.45
C ASP A 324 -21.62 -34.54 7.76
N ALA A 325 -22.45 -35.58 7.77
CA ALA A 325 -22.80 -36.34 8.98
C ALA A 325 -21.56 -36.85 9.74
N TRP A 326 -20.41 -37.00 9.05
CA TRP A 326 -19.14 -37.36 9.66
C TRP A 326 -18.54 -36.26 10.56
N ILE A 327 -18.78 -34.97 10.29
CA ILE A 327 -18.32 -33.86 11.14
C ILE A 327 -19.09 -33.84 12.45
N ILE A 328 -20.42 -34.02 12.39
CA ILE A 328 -21.25 -34.15 13.58
C ILE A 328 -20.82 -35.37 14.39
N ALA A 329 -20.55 -36.50 13.73
CA ALA A 329 -20.02 -37.69 14.38
C ALA A 329 -18.67 -37.43 15.07
N LEU A 330 -17.75 -36.69 14.46
CA LEU A 330 -16.47 -36.33 15.08
C LEU A 330 -16.62 -35.44 16.31
N ILE A 331 -17.52 -34.46 16.28
CA ILE A 331 -17.78 -33.59 17.45
C ILE A 331 -18.39 -34.41 18.59
N VAL A 332 -19.32 -35.32 18.27
CA VAL A 332 -19.91 -36.21 19.29
C VAL A 332 -18.85 -37.16 19.85
N VAL A 333 -18.03 -37.80 19.01
CA VAL A 333 -16.98 -38.71 19.48
C VAL A 333 -15.94 -37.98 20.33
N THR A 334 -15.49 -36.80 19.91
CA THR A 334 -14.50 -36.02 20.68
C THR A 334 -15.05 -35.55 22.02
N SER A 335 -16.32 -35.14 22.08
CA SER A 335 -16.96 -34.75 23.34
C SER A 335 -17.15 -35.94 24.29
N VAL A 336 -17.58 -37.11 23.78
CA VAL A 336 -17.74 -38.33 24.59
C VAL A 336 -16.39 -38.84 25.11
N VAL A 337 -15.36 -38.88 24.28
CA VAL A 337 -14.00 -39.27 24.70
C VAL A 337 -13.47 -38.31 25.77
N GLY A 338 -13.69 -37.00 25.59
CA GLY A 338 -13.32 -35.99 26.59
C GLY A 338 -13.96 -36.24 27.94
N VAL A 339 -15.27 -36.55 27.97
CA VAL A 339 -16.00 -36.86 29.21
C VAL A 339 -15.48 -38.14 29.85
N ILE A 340 -15.20 -39.19 29.07
CA ILE A 340 -14.64 -40.46 29.60
C ILE A 340 -13.28 -40.21 30.25
N VAL A 341 -12.39 -39.44 29.60
CA VAL A 341 -11.07 -39.12 30.15
C VAL A 341 -11.19 -38.35 31.47
N ILE A 342 -12.09 -37.37 31.52
CA ILE A 342 -12.35 -36.59 32.75
C ILE A 342 -12.89 -37.51 33.85
N CYS A 343 -13.83 -38.40 33.55
CA CYS A 343 -14.35 -39.38 34.52
C CYS A 343 -13.25 -40.32 35.03
N LEU A 344 -12.36 -40.82 34.17
CA LEU A 344 -11.25 -41.68 34.57
C LEU A 344 -10.24 -40.94 35.45
N ILE A 345 -9.97 -39.66 35.18
CA ILE A 345 -9.12 -38.82 36.03
C ILE A 345 -9.77 -38.65 37.41
N ILE A 346 -11.07 -38.35 37.47
CA ILE A 346 -11.81 -38.20 38.73
C ILE A 346 -11.81 -39.51 39.52
N LEU A 347 -12.02 -40.66 38.87
CA LEU A 347 -12.00 -41.97 39.50
C LEU A 347 -10.61 -42.30 40.06
N ARG A 348 -9.53 -42.07 39.29
CA ARG A 348 -8.15 -42.21 39.79
C ARG A 348 -7.86 -41.29 40.97
N CYS A 349 -8.29 -40.03 40.93
CA CYS A 349 -8.15 -39.10 42.05
C CYS A 349 -8.95 -39.56 43.28
N SER A 350 -10.09 -40.21 43.08
CA SER A 350 -10.91 -40.75 44.18
C SER A 350 -10.28 -41.99 44.82
N GLU A 351 -9.65 -42.87 44.04
CA GLU A 351 -8.90 -44.02 44.57
C GLU A 351 -7.63 -43.58 45.31
N TYR A 352 -6.94 -42.55 44.81
CA TYR A 352 -5.78 -41.98 45.50
C TYR A 352 -6.15 -41.37 46.86
N ARG A 353 -7.36 -40.80 46.97
CA ARG A 353 -7.91 -40.26 48.23
C ARG A 353 -8.35 -41.32 49.24
N LYS A 354 -8.58 -42.58 48.83
CA LYS A 354 -8.95 -43.68 49.73
C LYS A 354 -7.74 -44.43 50.31
N LYS A 355 -6.51 -44.07 49.90
CA LYS A 355 -5.25 -44.68 50.36
C LYS A 355 -4.46 -43.81 51.36
N TRP A 356 -5.06 -42.76 51.90
CA TRP A 356 -4.51 -41.92 52.96
C TRP A 356 -5.47 -41.80 54.13
#